data_AF-A0A0S3EV14-F1
#
_entry.id   AF-A0A0S3EV14-F1
#
_cell.length_a   1.000
_cell.length_b   1.000
_cell.length_c   1.000
_cell.angle_alpha   90.00
_cell.angle_beta   90.00
_cell.angle_gamma   90.00
#
_symmetry.space_group_name_H-M   'P 1'
#
loop_
_entity.id
_entity.type
_entity.pdbx_description
1 polymer ?
#
loop_
_entity_poly.entity_id
_entity_poly.type
_entity_poly.pdbx_seq_one_letter_code
_entity_poly.pdbx_strand_id
1 'polypeptide(L)'
;MGARPEKIAPGIAARAAASRSLTRPAPYRAQPPSFEDQEAMMTIQQHIDELQAELSWNDDPAEIRQIETELQAALAELERQRQED
;
A
#
# COMPACT_ATOMS: atom_id res chain seq x y z
N MET A 1 10.13 25.95 60.30
CA MET A 1 10.13 26.51 58.94
C MET A 1 11.56 26.52 58.42
N GLY A 2 11.94 25.48 57.67
CA GLY A 2 13.28 25.38 57.07
C GLY A 2 13.22 25.78 55.61
N ALA A 3 13.85 26.92 55.27
CA ALA A 3 14.03 27.35 53.89
C ALA A 3 15.27 26.68 53.29
N ARG A 4 15.11 25.96 52.18
CA ARG A 4 16.21 25.50 51.33
C ARG A 4 16.33 26.44 50.13
N PRO A 5 17.53 26.97 49.82
CA PRO A 5 17.76 27.67 48.56
C PRO A 5 18.34 26.68 47.54
N GLU A 6 17.63 26.41 46.44
CA GLU A 6 18.21 25.75 45.27
C GLU A 6 18.50 26.75 44.15
N LYS A 7 19.78 26.71 43.78
CA LYS A 7 20.49 27.36 42.67
C LYS A 7 19.87 26.82 41.34
N ILE A 8 19.95 27.43 40.16
CA ILE A 8 21.14 27.71 39.32
C ILE A 8 20.69 28.59 38.14
N ALA A 9 21.65 29.38 37.64
CA ALA A 9 21.63 30.47 36.67
C ALA A 9 21.41 30.05 35.18
N PRO A 10 21.49 30.99 34.20
CA PRO A 10 20.76 30.99 32.91
C PRO A 10 21.54 30.36 31.73
N GLY A 11 20.89 30.41 30.55
CA GLY A 11 21.20 29.63 29.37
C GLY A 11 22.42 30.01 28.54
N ILE A 12 22.61 29.24 27.48
CA ILE A 12 23.52 29.54 26.36
C ILE A 12 22.95 28.92 25.10
N ALA A 13 22.81 29.76 24.08
CA ALA A 13 22.28 29.43 22.77
C ALA A 13 23.39 28.95 21.81
N ALA A 14 22.93 28.23 20.79
CA ALA A 14 23.42 28.14 19.42
C ALA A 14 24.76 27.43 19.13
N ARG A 15 24.67 26.36 18.33
CA ARG A 15 25.22 26.40 16.95
C ARG A 15 24.66 25.30 16.04
N ALA A 16 24.36 25.72 14.82
CA ALA A 16 23.92 24.91 13.69
C ALA A 16 25.11 24.21 13.01
N ALA A 17 24.87 23.05 12.39
CA ALA A 17 25.49 22.65 11.12
C ALA A 17 24.73 21.47 10.50
N ALA A 18 24.72 21.46 9.18
CA ALA A 18 23.81 20.74 8.30
C ALA A 18 24.21 19.29 8.03
N SER A 19 23.22 18.47 7.70
CA SER A 19 23.34 17.37 6.74
C SER A 19 21.97 17.10 6.12
N ARG A 20 21.52 18.02 5.25
CA ARG A 20 20.47 17.67 4.29
C ARG A 20 21.15 16.92 3.16
N SER A 21 21.17 15.60 3.26
CA SER A 21 21.54 14.72 2.16
C SER A 21 20.60 14.99 0.98
N LEU A 22 21.06 15.79 0.02
CA LEU A 22 20.47 15.86 -1.31
C LEU A 22 20.93 14.61 -2.07
N THR A 23 20.40 13.46 -1.67
CA THR A 23 20.37 12.31 -2.58
C THR A 23 19.40 12.72 -3.68
N ARG A 24 19.96 13.15 -4.81
CA ARG A 24 19.24 13.30 -6.08
C ARG A 24 18.43 12.02 -6.27
N PRO A 25 17.08 12.06 -6.33
CA PRO A 25 16.33 10.87 -6.68
C PRO A 25 16.83 10.45 -8.06
N ALA A 26 17.39 9.24 -8.14
CA ALA A 26 17.60 8.59 -9.41
C ALA A 26 16.26 8.60 -10.17
N PRO A 27 16.25 8.74 -11.51
CA PRO A 27 15.02 8.61 -12.26
C PRO A 27 14.39 7.29 -11.84
N TYR A 28 13.15 7.39 -11.35
CA TYR A 28 12.33 6.35 -10.77
C TYR A 28 12.54 5.05 -11.56
N ARG A 29 13.40 4.18 -11.03
CA ARG A 29 13.36 2.77 -11.40
C ARG A 29 12.05 2.31 -10.80
N ALA A 30 11.08 1.91 -11.63
CA ALA A 30 9.86 1.27 -11.17
C ALA A 30 10.27 0.30 -10.05
N GLN A 31 9.87 0.63 -8.83
CA GLN A 31 10.24 -0.19 -7.70
C GLN A 31 9.57 -1.53 -7.97
N PRO A 32 10.28 -2.66 -7.88
CA PRO A 32 9.60 -3.93 -7.98
C PRO A 32 8.49 -3.93 -6.91
N PRO A 33 7.27 -4.39 -7.25
CA PRO A 33 6.14 -4.38 -6.33
C PRO A 33 6.56 -5.05 -5.02
N SER A 34 6.11 -4.51 -3.89
CA SER A 34 6.47 -5.08 -2.58
C SER A 34 5.96 -6.52 -2.52
N PHE A 35 6.57 -7.36 -1.68
CA PHE A 35 6.10 -8.74 -1.52
C PHE A 35 4.60 -8.81 -1.17
N GLU A 36 4.13 -7.84 -0.38
CA GLU A 36 2.72 -7.67 0.00
C GLU A 36 1.84 -7.31 -1.21
N ASP A 37 2.31 -6.46 -2.12
CA ASP A 37 1.61 -6.10 -3.35
C ASP A 37 1.54 -7.30 -4.32
N GLN A 38 2.63 -8.08 -4.41
CA GLN A 38 2.68 -9.30 -5.23
C GLN A 38 1.75 -10.40 -4.70
N GLU A 39 1.64 -10.56 -3.38
CA GLU A 39 0.73 -11.51 -2.74
C GLU A 39 -0.75 -11.11 -2.98
N ALA A 40 -1.06 -9.81 -2.90
CA ALA A 40 -2.38 -9.30 -3.21
C ALA A 40 -2.77 -9.51 -4.70
N MET A 41 -1.84 -9.25 -5.63
CA MET A 41 -2.06 -9.51 -7.06
C MET A 41 -2.26 -11.00 -7.37
N MET A 42 -1.46 -11.89 -6.75
CA MET A 42 -1.66 -13.34 -6.88
C MET A 42 -3.04 -13.75 -6.37
N THR A 43 -3.50 -13.13 -5.28
CA THR A 43 -4.82 -13.41 -4.70
C THR A 43 -5.96 -12.99 -5.63
N ILE A 44 -5.84 -11.83 -6.30
CA ILE A 44 -6.86 -11.36 -7.26
C ILE A 44 -6.90 -12.21 -8.53
N GLN A 45 -5.74 -12.60 -9.06
CA GLN A 45 -5.71 -13.47 -10.23
C GLN A 45 -6.33 -14.85 -9.93
N GLN A 46 -6.03 -15.44 -8.77
CA GLN A 46 -6.69 -16.69 -8.37
C GLN A 46 -8.20 -16.53 -8.21
N HIS A 47 -8.66 -15.42 -7.63
CA HIS A 47 -10.10 -15.12 -7.52
C HIS A 47 -10.77 -15.03 -8.91
N ILE A 48 -10.11 -14.39 -9.88
CA ILE A 48 -10.60 -14.33 -11.27
C ILE A 48 -10.70 -15.74 -11.88
N ASP A 49 -9.69 -16.57 -11.68
CA ASP A 49 -9.65 -17.94 -12.22
C ASP A 49 -10.78 -18.80 -11.61
N GLU A 50 -11.06 -18.65 -10.31
CA GLU A 50 -12.19 -19.28 -9.62
C GLU A 50 -13.53 -18.85 -10.22
N LEU A 51 -13.77 -17.55 -10.37
CA LEU A 51 -15.01 -17.01 -10.95
C LEU A 51 -15.21 -17.47 -12.41
N GLN A 52 -14.14 -17.56 -13.20
CA GLN A 52 -14.20 -18.09 -14.57
C GLN A 52 -14.55 -19.59 -14.59
N ALA A 53 -13.98 -20.36 -13.66
CA ALA A 53 -14.33 -21.76 -13.51
C ALA A 53 -15.80 -21.91 -13.12
N GLU A 54 -16.29 -21.14 -12.15
CA GLU A 54 -17.70 -21.16 -11.75
C GLU A 54 -18.64 -20.82 -12.90
N LEU A 55 -18.35 -19.78 -13.70
CA LEU A 55 -19.15 -19.45 -14.90
C LEU A 55 -19.21 -20.58 -15.92
N SER A 56 -18.14 -21.38 -16.04
CA SER A 56 -18.08 -22.45 -17.04
C SER A 56 -18.99 -23.65 -16.73
N TRP A 57 -19.43 -23.80 -15.46
CA TRP A 57 -20.28 -24.92 -15.02
C TRP A 57 -21.63 -24.47 -14.44
N ASN A 58 -21.90 -23.16 -14.34
CA ASN A 58 -23.17 -22.63 -13.82
C ASN A 58 -24.20 -22.42 -14.92
N ASP A 59 -25.41 -22.92 -14.70
CA ASP A 59 -26.56 -22.77 -15.60
C ASP A 59 -27.67 -21.84 -15.04
N ASP A 60 -27.55 -21.40 -13.77
CA ASP A 60 -28.52 -20.52 -13.13
C ASP A 60 -28.33 -19.05 -13.58
N PRO A 61 -29.32 -18.43 -14.26
CA PRO A 61 -29.16 -17.08 -14.79
C PRO A 61 -28.97 -15.99 -13.73
N ALA A 62 -29.44 -16.19 -12.49
CA ALA A 62 -29.25 -15.24 -11.40
C ALA A 62 -27.84 -15.35 -10.83
N GLU A 63 -27.36 -16.58 -10.59
CA GLU A 63 -25.99 -16.82 -10.12
C GLU A 63 -24.96 -16.37 -11.17
N ILE A 64 -25.18 -16.68 -12.45
CA ILE A 64 -24.32 -16.20 -13.55
C ILE A 64 -24.17 -14.67 -13.51
N ARG A 65 -25.27 -13.91 -13.38
CA ARG A 65 -25.20 -12.44 -13.32
C ARG A 65 -24.44 -11.93 -12.10
N GLN A 66 -24.53 -12.64 -10.96
CA GLN A 66 -23.79 -12.30 -9.76
C GLN A 66 -22.29 -12.54 -9.95
N ILE A 67 -21.93 -13.73 -10.45
CA ILE A 67 -20.55 -14.12 -10.72
C ILE A 67 -19.92 -13.20 -11.78
N GLU A 68 -20.66 -12.83 -12.84
CA GLU A 68 -20.22 -11.84 -13.83
C GLU A 68 -19.95 -10.46 -13.20
N THR A 69 -20.82 -10.02 -12.29
CA THR A 69 -20.63 -8.73 -11.58
C THR A 69 -19.37 -8.75 -10.72
N GLU A 70 -19.14 -9.86 -10.00
CA GLU A 70 -17.96 -10.04 -9.18
C GLU A 70 -16.68 -10.13 -10.03
N LEU A 71 -16.73 -10.84 -11.15
CA LEU A 71 -15.62 -10.95 -12.10
C LEU A 71 -15.24 -9.58 -12.68
N GLN A 72 -16.22 -8.75 -13.05
CA GLN A 72 -15.95 -7.38 -13.51
C GLN A 72 -15.27 -6.54 -12.42
N ALA A 73 -15.69 -6.67 -11.16
CA ALA A 73 -15.08 -5.96 -10.05
C ALA A 73 -13.61 -6.41 -9.82
N ALA A 74 -13.36 -7.72 -9.85
CA ALA A 74 -12.02 -8.28 -9.68
C ALA A 74 -11.08 -7.88 -10.83
N LEU A 75 -11.57 -7.88 -12.08
CA LEU A 75 -10.82 -7.40 -13.25
C LEU A 75 -10.49 -5.91 -13.15
N ALA A 76 -11.43 -5.08 -12.69
CA ALA A 76 -11.21 -3.65 -12.50
C ALA A 76 -10.15 -3.38 -11.42
N GLU A 77 -10.17 -4.14 -10.33
CA GLU A 77 -9.16 -4.05 -9.26
C GLU A 77 -7.77 -4.48 -9.77
N LEU A 78 -7.69 -5.59 -10.53
CA LEU A 78 -6.43 -6.01 -11.14
C LEU A 78 -5.86 -4.94 -12.08
N GLU A 79 -6.70 -4.32 -12.90
CA GLU A 79 -6.28 -3.23 -13.80
C GLU A 79 -5.80 -2.01 -13.02
N ARG A 80 -6.46 -1.67 -11.90
CA ARG A 80 -6.00 -0.59 -11.02
C ARG A 80 -4.61 -0.86 -10.46
N GLN A 81 -4.37 -2.05 -9.93
CA GLN A 81 -3.06 -2.42 -9.37
C GLN A 81 -1.96 -2.34 -10.45
N ARG A 82 -2.26 -2.76 -11.68
CA ARG A 82 -1.32 -2.64 -12.81
C ARG A 82 -0.99 -1.22 -13.23
N GLN A 83 -1.86 -0.25 -12.94
CA GLN A 83 -1.64 1.17 -13.24
C GLN A 83 -0.93 1.92 -12.09
N GLU A 84 -0.95 1.34 -10.89
CA GLU A 84 -0.33 1.90 -9.68
C GLU A 84 1.14 1.44 -9.51
N ASP A 85 1.57 0.40 -10.24
CA ASP A 85 2.98 -0.10 -10.38
C ASP A 85 3.81 0.65 -11.44
#